data_AF-A0A7Y6XFY2-F1
#
_entry.id   AF-A0A7Y6XFY2-F1
#
_cell.length_a   1.000
_cell.length_b   1.000
_cell.length_c   1.000
_cell.angle_alpha   90.00
_cell.angle_beta   90.00
_cell.angle_gamma   90.00
#
_symmetry.space_group_name_H-M   'P 1'
#
loop_
_entity.id
_entity.type
_entity.pdbx_description
1 polymer ?
#
loop_
_entity_poly.entity_id
_entity_poly.type
_entity_poly.pdbx_seq_one_letter_code
_entity_poly.pdbx_strand_id
1 'polypeptide(L)'
;MKTQNHPDSVLARRRFLQGLAAATAASTLPACETLERDNSQHQLSPVDRAREAGALNTLLAAEYILLDAYAQSAVILTAARDAPSRPQEERDFAALALALVTEFQQDHEAHAALLATTVMNLGGNAVREDEARFTPPHGFRPSVGNVLKLAANEERRAAIAFNRVLKGLQTPDHRFILASIEGVDTQHFMVLKALIEALVDVTPALDTARVVPQPFVSSTESLGGGGGLEAQPLLAVNDAN
;
A
#
# COMPACT_ATOMS: atom_id res chain seq x y z
N MET A 1 11.06 -47.81 -23.44
CA MET A 1 10.33 -46.52 -23.36
C MET A 1 10.06 -46.25 -21.89
N LYS A 2 10.86 -45.39 -21.25
CA LYS A 2 10.73 -45.01 -19.83
C LYS A 2 10.46 -43.51 -19.77
N THR A 3 9.37 -43.15 -19.11
CA THR A 3 8.94 -41.80 -18.75
C THR A 3 9.84 -41.23 -17.64
N GLN A 4 10.34 -40.01 -17.82
CA GLN A 4 11.06 -39.25 -16.78
C GLN A 4 10.21 -38.04 -16.37
N ASN A 5 9.65 -38.12 -15.16
CA ASN A 5 9.01 -37.00 -14.48
C ASN A 5 10.10 -36.07 -13.92
N HIS A 6 10.01 -34.75 -14.16
CA HIS A 6 10.90 -33.74 -13.57
C HIS A 6 10.23 -33.06 -12.35
N PRO A 7 10.69 -33.32 -11.11
CA PRO A 7 10.17 -32.68 -9.88
C PRO A 7 10.70 -31.25 -9.62
N ASP A 8 11.53 -30.71 -10.51
CA ASP A 8 12.33 -29.50 -10.22
C ASP A 8 11.58 -28.16 -10.42
N SER A 9 10.47 -28.15 -11.16
CA SER A 9 9.71 -26.92 -11.46
C SER A 9 8.92 -26.38 -10.27
N VAL A 10 8.55 -27.23 -9.31
CA VAL A 10 7.77 -26.86 -8.12
C VAL A 10 8.66 -26.25 -7.04
N LEU A 11 9.92 -26.68 -6.96
CA LEU A 11 10.90 -26.17 -6.00
C LEU A 11 11.50 -24.82 -6.43
N ALA A 12 11.61 -24.57 -7.74
CA ALA A 12 12.06 -23.28 -8.28
C ALA A 12 11.04 -22.15 -8.01
N ARG A 13 9.73 -22.42 -8.14
CA ARG A 13 8.68 -21.43 -7.85
C ARG A 13 8.58 -21.07 -6.37
N ARG A 14 8.85 -22.02 -5.46
CA ARG A 14 8.77 -21.76 -4.01
C ARG A 14 9.94 -20.94 -3.46
N ARG A 15 11.11 -20.96 -4.09
CA ARG A 15 12.24 -20.10 -3.68
C ARG A 15 12.10 -18.65 -4.14
N PHE A 16 11.37 -18.40 -5.23
CA PHE A 16 11.11 -17.04 -5.70
C PHE A 16 10.12 -16.28 -4.81
N LEU A 17 9.17 -16.98 -4.18
CA LEU A 17 8.18 -16.39 -3.27
C LEU A 17 8.68 -16.15 -1.84
N GLN A 18 9.89 -16.60 -1.49
CA GLN A 18 10.48 -16.40 -0.15
C GLN A 18 11.46 -15.20 -0.10
N GLY A 19 11.68 -14.51 -1.23
CA GLY A 19 12.65 -13.41 -1.33
C GLY A 19 12.10 -12.00 -1.11
N LEU A 20 10.79 -11.82 -0.94
CA LEU A 20 10.16 -10.49 -0.85
C LEU A 20 9.96 -9.98 0.60
N ALA A 21 10.35 -10.75 1.61
CA ALA A 21 10.17 -10.39 3.02
C ALA A 21 11.41 -9.82 3.72
N ALA A 22 12.46 -9.45 2.99
CA ALA A 22 13.64 -8.81 3.58
C ALA A 22 14.37 -7.94 2.55
N ALA A 23 13.90 -6.70 2.36
CA ALA A 23 14.65 -5.67 1.65
C ALA A 23 15.14 -4.61 2.66
N THR A 24 15.87 -5.06 3.69
CA THR A 24 16.77 -4.20 4.45
C THR A 24 18.21 -4.55 4.08
N ALA A 25 18.97 -3.52 3.72
CA ALA A 25 20.42 -3.47 3.51
C ALA A 25 20.99 -3.86 2.13
N ALA A 26 21.71 -2.90 1.56
CA ALA A 26 22.48 -2.96 0.32
C ALA A 26 23.37 -4.21 0.20
N SER A 27 23.27 -4.90 -0.93
CA SER A 27 24.37 -5.69 -1.48
C SER A 27 24.23 -5.82 -2.99
N THR A 28 25.28 -5.40 -3.70
CA THR A 28 25.48 -5.54 -5.13
C THR A 28 25.57 -7.02 -5.51
N LEU A 29 24.68 -7.48 -6.40
CA LEU A 29 24.86 -8.74 -7.13
C LEU A 29 25.09 -8.43 -8.61
N PRO A 30 26.31 -8.61 -9.14
CA PRO A 30 26.53 -8.64 -10.58
C PRO A 30 26.21 -10.03 -11.14
N ALA A 31 25.84 -10.06 -12.42
CA ALA A 31 25.79 -11.23 -13.32
C ALA A 31 24.50 -12.10 -13.32
N CYS A 32 23.49 -11.64 -14.07
CA CYS A 32 22.86 -12.37 -15.19
C CYS A 32 21.71 -11.56 -15.83
N GLU A 33 21.92 -10.28 -16.16
CA GLU A 33 20.85 -9.43 -16.73
C GLU A 33 21.30 -8.60 -17.95
N THR A 34 22.40 -8.99 -18.60
CA THR A 34 23.01 -8.23 -19.70
C THR A 34 22.75 -8.79 -21.10
N LEU A 35 21.75 -9.65 -21.29
CA LEU A 35 21.44 -10.20 -22.63
C LEU A 35 19.98 -10.04 -23.12
N GLU A 36 19.08 -9.41 -22.36
CA GLU A 36 17.71 -9.13 -22.84
C GLU A 36 17.18 -7.72 -22.49
N ARG A 37 18.05 -6.78 -22.08
CA ARG A 37 17.63 -5.40 -21.73
C ARG A 37 17.82 -4.40 -22.87
N ASP A 38 17.76 -4.85 -24.12
CA ASP A 38 18.04 -4.01 -25.30
C ASP A 38 16.95 -4.06 -26.39
N ASN A 39 15.72 -4.51 -26.09
CA ASN A 39 14.65 -4.50 -27.12
C ASN A 39 13.20 -4.36 -26.66
N SER A 40 12.95 -3.95 -25.41
CA SER A 40 11.58 -3.79 -24.87
C SER A 40 11.10 -2.34 -24.77
N GLN A 41 11.93 -1.35 -25.14
CA GLN A 41 11.41 -0.02 -25.40
C GLN A 41 10.67 -0.06 -26.75
N HIS A 42 9.41 -0.52 -26.72
CA HIS A 42 8.41 0.18 -27.50
C HIS A 42 8.54 1.65 -27.11
N GLN A 43 9.25 2.42 -27.93
CA GLN A 43 9.48 3.83 -27.69
C GLN A 43 8.09 4.46 -27.64
N LEU A 44 7.58 4.73 -26.44
CA LEU A 44 6.33 5.43 -26.27
C LEU A 44 6.39 6.68 -27.13
N SER A 45 5.28 6.97 -27.83
CA SER A 45 5.17 8.24 -28.52
C SER A 45 5.38 9.37 -27.49
N PRO A 46 5.87 10.56 -27.89
CA PRO A 46 6.01 11.68 -26.97
C PRO A 46 4.72 12.00 -26.20
N VAL A 47 3.56 11.79 -26.85
CA VAL A 47 2.23 11.98 -26.26
C VAL A 47 1.94 10.93 -25.18
N ASP A 48 2.24 9.66 -25.45
CA ASP A 48 2.01 8.57 -24.48
C ASP A 48 2.96 8.68 -23.29
N ARG A 49 4.21 9.08 -23.54
CA ARG A 49 5.20 9.35 -22.48
C ARG A 49 4.72 10.45 -21.54
N ALA A 50 4.25 11.58 -22.10
CA ALA A 50 3.72 12.68 -21.30
C ALA A 50 2.45 12.29 -20.53
N ARG A 51 1.59 11.46 -21.14
CA ARG A 51 0.39 10.92 -20.49
C ARG A 51 0.74 10.01 -19.31
N GLU A 52 1.68 9.07 -19.50
CA GLU A 52 2.14 8.21 -18.41
C GLU A 52 2.79 9.02 -17.30
N ALA A 53 3.65 9.99 -17.63
CA ALA A 53 4.27 10.87 -16.66
C ALA A 53 3.23 11.62 -15.82
N GLY A 54 2.20 12.20 -16.44
CA GLY A 54 1.12 12.89 -15.73
C GLY A 54 0.31 11.96 -14.82
N ALA A 55 0.05 10.72 -15.26
CA ALA A 55 -0.68 9.75 -14.47
C ALA A 55 0.13 9.29 -13.24
N LEU A 56 1.42 9.01 -13.41
CA LEU A 56 2.33 8.68 -12.30
C LEU A 56 2.50 9.85 -11.33
N ASN A 57 2.57 11.08 -11.84
CA ASN A 57 2.69 12.27 -11.00
C ASN A 57 1.43 12.52 -10.16
N THR A 58 0.26 12.06 -10.64
CA THR A 58 -0.98 12.08 -9.85
C THR A 58 -0.90 11.09 -8.68
N LEU A 59 -0.30 9.92 -8.87
CA LEU A 59 -0.08 8.95 -7.79
C LEU A 59 0.98 9.46 -6.81
N LEU A 60 2.04 10.12 -7.29
CA LEU A 60 3.04 10.74 -6.41
C LEU A 60 2.41 11.79 -5.49
N ALA A 61 1.47 12.61 -5.98
CA ALA A 61 0.72 13.53 -5.13
C ALA A 61 -0.12 12.79 -4.07
N ALA A 62 -0.69 11.63 -4.42
CA ALA A 62 -1.45 10.81 -3.47
C ALA A 62 -0.54 10.22 -2.37
N GLU A 63 0.66 9.77 -2.71
CA GLU A 63 1.66 9.32 -1.73
C GLU A 63 2.05 10.44 -0.75
N TYR A 64 2.30 11.66 -1.24
CA TYR A 64 2.60 12.79 -0.37
C TYR A 64 1.44 13.19 0.54
N ILE A 65 0.20 13.06 0.07
CA ILE A 65 -0.98 13.23 0.92
C ILE A 65 -1.00 12.16 2.02
N LEU A 66 -0.73 10.90 1.71
CA LEU A 66 -0.65 9.82 2.70
C LEU A 66 0.46 10.05 3.72
N LEU A 67 1.65 10.47 3.28
CA LEU A 67 2.76 10.83 4.16
C LEU A 67 2.37 11.93 5.16
N ASP A 68 1.71 12.99 4.69
CA ASP A 68 1.23 14.05 5.57
C ASP A 68 0.13 13.55 6.52
N ALA A 69 -0.76 12.66 6.07
CA ALA A 69 -1.77 12.03 6.91
C ALA A 69 -1.15 11.17 8.02
N TYR A 70 -0.11 10.41 7.71
CA TYR A 70 0.62 9.59 8.68
C TYR A 70 1.41 10.44 9.67
N ALA A 71 2.07 11.51 9.22
CA ALA A 71 2.73 12.46 10.10
C ALA A 71 1.74 13.08 11.10
N GLN A 72 0.57 13.52 10.64
CA GLN A 72 -0.50 14.04 11.52
C GLN A 72 -1.02 12.95 12.49
N SER A 73 -1.15 11.72 12.02
CA SER A 73 -1.58 10.57 12.83
C SER A 73 -0.57 10.24 13.94
N ALA A 74 0.73 10.24 13.63
CA ALA A 74 1.80 9.96 14.57
C ALA A 74 1.80 10.97 15.74
N VAL A 75 1.47 12.24 15.49
CA VAL A 75 1.33 13.26 16.55
C VAL A 75 0.21 12.89 17.52
N ILE A 76 -0.97 12.51 17.01
CA ILE A 76 -2.13 12.14 17.84
C ILE A 76 -1.83 10.87 18.65
N LEU A 77 -1.21 9.87 18.02
CA LEU A 77 -0.89 8.59 18.64
C LEU A 77 0.20 8.72 19.72
N THR A 78 1.21 9.57 19.47
CA THR A 78 2.23 9.92 20.46
C THR A 78 1.58 10.56 21.70
N ALA A 79 0.69 11.53 21.50
CA ALA A 79 -0.01 12.18 22.62
C ALA A 79 -0.88 11.19 23.41
N ALA A 80 -1.53 10.22 22.73
CA ALA A 80 -2.32 9.19 23.40
C ALA A 80 -1.45 8.19 24.19
N ARG A 81 -0.31 7.76 23.62
CA ARG A 81 0.66 6.89 24.28
C ARG A 81 1.24 7.52 25.53
N ASP A 82 1.57 8.82 25.47
CA ASP A 82 2.29 9.51 26.53
C ASP A 82 1.38 10.11 27.62
N ALA A 83 0.06 9.99 27.47
CA ALA A 83 -0.92 10.55 28.42
C ALA A 83 -1.03 9.70 29.70
N PRO A 84 -0.47 10.14 30.85
CA PRO A 84 -0.49 9.33 32.09
C PRO A 84 -1.91 9.16 32.66
N SER A 85 -2.85 10.02 32.27
CA SER A 85 -4.25 9.97 32.66
C SER A 85 -5.06 8.85 31.98
N ARG A 86 -4.54 8.25 30.89
CA ARG A 86 -5.21 7.13 30.21
C ARG A 86 -4.89 5.80 30.89
N PRO A 87 -5.78 4.78 30.79
CA PRO A 87 -5.46 3.41 31.14
C PRO A 87 -4.20 2.89 30.42
N GLN A 88 -3.44 1.99 31.06
CA GLN A 88 -2.22 1.42 30.46
C GLN A 88 -2.51 0.71 29.14
N GLU A 89 -3.59 -0.06 29.08
CA GLU A 89 -4.02 -0.78 27.87
C GLU A 89 -4.29 0.16 26.68
N GLU A 90 -4.89 1.33 26.92
CA GLU A 90 -5.09 2.34 25.88
C GLU A 90 -3.77 2.95 25.40
N ARG A 91 -2.80 3.14 26.30
CA ARG A 91 -1.47 3.63 25.96
C ARG A 91 -0.66 2.60 25.17
N ASP A 92 -0.73 1.33 25.56
CA ASP A 92 -0.07 0.22 24.86
C ASP A 92 -0.65 0.06 23.46
N PHE A 93 -1.97 0.20 23.33
CA PHE A 93 -2.62 0.20 22.04
C PHE A 93 -2.23 1.40 21.18
N ALA A 94 -2.15 2.61 21.75
CA ALA A 94 -1.62 3.78 21.06
C ALA A 94 -0.15 3.58 20.62
N ALA A 95 0.67 2.89 21.41
CA ALA A 95 2.05 2.56 21.07
C ALA A 95 2.13 1.60 19.87
N LEU A 96 1.30 0.56 19.84
CA LEU A 96 1.20 -0.36 18.71
C LEU A 96 0.74 0.37 17.44
N ALA A 97 -0.32 1.18 17.55
CA ALA A 97 -0.81 2.00 16.45
C ALA A 97 0.29 2.95 15.93
N LEU A 98 1.03 3.60 16.84
CA LEU A 98 2.15 4.49 16.48
C LEU A 98 3.27 3.74 15.73
N ALA A 99 3.59 2.52 16.17
CA ALA A 99 4.58 1.70 15.49
C ALA A 99 4.12 1.36 14.06
N LEU A 100 2.88 0.92 13.88
CA LEU A 100 2.33 0.59 12.56
C LEU A 100 2.34 1.79 11.61
N VAL A 101 1.85 2.96 12.05
CA VAL A 101 1.86 4.14 11.17
C VAL A 101 3.27 4.60 10.81
N THR A 102 4.25 4.41 11.69
CA THR A 102 5.65 4.77 11.42
C THR A 102 6.24 3.85 10.36
N GLU A 103 5.96 2.55 10.41
CA GLU A 103 6.42 1.59 9.40
C GLU A 103 5.75 1.87 8.04
N PHE A 104 4.43 2.10 8.02
CA PHE A 104 3.73 2.42 6.77
C PHE A 104 4.21 3.75 6.17
N GLN A 105 4.49 4.74 7.01
CA GLN A 105 5.08 6.00 6.54
C GLN A 105 6.40 5.76 5.79
N GLN A 106 7.27 4.85 6.26
CA GLN A 106 8.53 4.53 5.56
C GLN A 106 8.28 3.86 4.20
N ASP A 107 7.28 2.97 4.12
CA ASP A 107 6.87 2.37 2.84
C ASP A 107 6.41 3.44 1.85
N HIS A 108 5.57 4.39 2.27
CA HIS A 108 5.12 5.50 1.41
C HIS A 108 6.26 6.45 1.00
N GLU A 109 7.27 6.67 1.85
CA GLU A 109 8.47 7.43 1.48
C GLU A 109 9.22 6.73 0.33
N ALA A 110 9.34 5.40 0.40
CA ALA A 110 9.94 4.60 -0.65
C ALA A 110 9.11 4.60 -1.95
N HIS A 111 7.78 4.51 -1.83
CA HIS A 111 6.87 4.61 -2.97
C HIS A 111 6.98 5.96 -3.67
N ALA A 112 6.93 7.06 -2.91
CA ALA A 112 7.06 8.42 -3.43
C ALA A 112 8.41 8.62 -4.14
N ALA A 113 9.51 8.15 -3.56
CA ALA A 113 10.84 8.24 -4.17
C ALA A 113 10.93 7.50 -5.51
N LEU A 114 10.35 6.29 -5.59
CA LEU A 114 10.29 5.49 -6.81
C LEU A 114 9.43 6.16 -7.88
N LEU A 115 8.26 6.68 -7.52
CA LEU A 115 7.38 7.39 -8.45
C LEU A 115 8.02 8.68 -8.97
N ALA A 116 8.63 9.48 -8.10
CA ALA A 116 9.33 10.70 -8.49
C ALA A 116 10.44 10.41 -9.51
N THR A 117 11.26 9.39 -9.24
CA THR A 117 12.30 8.92 -10.17
C THR A 117 11.71 8.48 -11.51
N THR A 118 10.61 7.74 -11.47
CA THR A 118 9.94 7.24 -12.68
C THR A 118 9.35 8.39 -13.53
N VAL A 119 8.72 9.38 -12.89
CA VAL A 119 8.21 10.59 -13.55
C VAL A 119 9.34 11.37 -14.22
N MET A 120 10.46 11.57 -13.52
CA MET A 120 11.63 12.27 -14.07
C MET A 120 12.25 11.52 -15.25
N ASN A 121 12.33 10.20 -15.20
CA ASN A 121 12.85 9.36 -16.31
C ASN A 121 11.97 9.42 -17.56
N LEU A 122 10.66 9.67 -17.39
CA LEU A 122 9.74 9.94 -18.50
C LEU A 122 9.86 11.38 -19.06
N GLY A 123 10.71 12.23 -18.46
CA GLY A 123 10.86 13.63 -18.82
C GLY A 123 9.78 14.55 -18.24
N GLY A 124 9.01 14.07 -17.26
CA GLY A 124 8.07 14.88 -16.49
C GLY A 124 8.74 15.62 -15.34
N ASN A 125 8.00 16.56 -14.73
CA ASN A 125 8.41 17.21 -13.48
C ASN A 125 7.66 16.57 -12.32
N ALA A 126 8.39 15.93 -11.41
CA ALA A 126 7.82 15.37 -10.20
C ALA A 126 7.17 16.49 -9.36
N VAL A 127 5.93 16.27 -8.92
CA VAL A 127 5.25 17.13 -7.95
C VAL A 127 6.07 17.19 -6.67
N ARG A 128 6.06 18.33 -5.98
CA ARG A 128 6.81 18.48 -4.73
C ARG A 128 5.93 18.10 -3.54
N GLU A 129 6.53 17.54 -2.50
CA GLU A 129 5.82 17.11 -1.29
C GLU A 129 5.01 18.26 -0.64
N ASP A 130 5.51 19.49 -0.67
CA ASP A 130 4.82 20.65 -0.10
C ASP A 130 3.60 21.11 -0.89
N GLU A 131 3.40 20.60 -2.10
CA GLU A 131 2.27 20.91 -2.97
C GLU A 131 1.06 19.97 -2.72
N ALA A 132 1.24 18.90 -1.96
CA ALA A 132 0.22 17.90 -1.69
C ALA A 132 0.05 17.71 -0.17
N ARG A 133 -1.00 18.31 0.40
CA ARG A 133 -1.27 18.31 1.84
C ARG A 133 -2.54 17.57 2.18
N PHE A 134 -2.50 16.80 3.26
CA PHE A 134 -3.65 16.12 3.79
C PHE A 134 -4.51 17.06 4.62
N THR A 135 -5.81 16.99 4.39
CA THR A 135 -6.80 17.64 5.24
C THR A 135 -7.73 16.58 5.81
N PRO A 136 -7.75 16.40 7.14
CA PRO A 136 -8.71 15.49 7.75
C PRO A 136 -10.15 15.82 7.35
N PRO A 137 -11.04 14.81 7.24
CA PRO A 137 -12.45 15.05 6.95
C PRO A 137 -13.07 16.06 7.92
N HIS A 138 -14.00 16.89 7.42
CA HIS A 138 -14.65 17.90 8.25
C HIS A 138 -15.30 17.28 9.49
N GLY A 139 -15.00 17.86 10.67
CA GLY A 139 -15.51 17.36 11.95
C GLY A 139 -14.76 16.15 12.51
N PHE A 140 -13.57 15.82 11.97
CA PHE A 140 -12.73 14.75 12.49
C PHE A 140 -12.46 14.89 14.00
N ARG A 141 -12.79 13.83 14.76
CA ARG A 141 -12.60 13.74 16.21
C ARG A 141 -11.38 12.87 16.51
N PRO A 142 -10.25 13.45 16.95
CA PRO A 142 -9.02 12.70 17.13
C PRO A 142 -9.15 11.69 18.27
N SER A 143 -8.96 10.41 17.92
CA SER A 143 -8.81 9.31 18.86
C SER A 143 -7.96 8.21 18.21
N VAL A 144 -7.40 7.28 18.99
CA VAL A 144 -6.59 6.18 18.42
C VAL A 144 -7.41 5.39 17.40
N GLY A 145 -8.65 5.03 17.74
CA GLY A 145 -9.54 4.31 16.83
C GLY A 145 -9.91 5.12 15.57
N ASN A 146 -10.24 6.41 15.71
CA ASN A 146 -10.58 7.25 14.56
C ASN A 146 -9.37 7.50 13.65
N VAL A 147 -8.16 7.58 14.21
CA VAL A 147 -6.91 7.66 13.43
C VAL A 147 -6.68 6.40 12.61
N LEU A 148 -6.81 5.21 13.22
CA LEU A 148 -6.64 3.95 12.48
C LEU A 148 -7.70 3.77 11.38
N LYS A 149 -8.95 4.13 11.65
CA LYS A 149 -10.02 4.09 10.64
C LYS A 149 -9.78 5.07 9.50
N LEU A 150 -9.25 6.25 9.82
CA LEU A 150 -8.87 7.23 8.82
C LEU A 150 -7.72 6.71 7.95
N ALA A 151 -6.65 6.19 8.57
CA ALA A 151 -5.54 5.58 7.86
C ALA A 151 -6.02 4.44 6.94
N ALA A 152 -6.86 3.52 7.45
CA ALA A 152 -7.41 2.41 6.64
C ALA A 152 -8.21 2.92 5.43
N ASN A 153 -8.98 4.00 5.60
CA ASN A 153 -9.73 4.59 4.50
C ASN A 153 -8.81 5.21 3.43
N GLU A 154 -7.70 5.83 3.85
CA GLU A 154 -6.74 6.42 2.93
C GLU A 154 -5.89 5.34 2.21
N GLU A 155 -5.46 4.27 2.88
CA GLU A 155 -4.84 3.11 2.24
C GLU A 155 -5.72 2.49 1.16
N ARG A 156 -7.00 2.29 1.50
CA ARG A 156 -7.98 1.80 0.53
C ARG A 156 -8.12 2.75 -0.65
N ARG A 157 -8.12 4.07 -0.41
CA ARG A 157 -8.24 5.08 -1.47
C ARG A 157 -7.03 5.06 -2.39
N ALA A 158 -5.83 4.92 -1.83
CA ALA A 158 -4.58 4.81 -2.58
C ALA A 158 -4.58 3.55 -3.46
N ALA A 159 -4.82 2.38 -2.89
CA ALA A 159 -4.91 1.12 -3.65
C ALA A 159 -5.89 1.22 -4.85
N ILE A 160 -7.06 1.84 -4.65
CA ILE A 160 -8.03 2.08 -5.73
C ILE A 160 -7.49 3.07 -6.78
N ALA A 161 -6.77 4.11 -6.37
CA ALA A 161 -6.16 5.06 -7.29
C ALA A 161 -5.07 4.41 -8.14
N PHE A 162 -4.19 3.61 -7.53
CA PHE A 162 -3.18 2.82 -8.22
C PHE A 162 -3.81 1.87 -9.24
N ASN A 163 -4.83 1.12 -8.85
CA ASN A 163 -5.53 0.19 -9.75
C ASN A 163 -6.12 0.91 -10.98
N ARG A 164 -6.67 2.12 -10.79
CA ARG A 164 -7.23 2.93 -11.87
C ARG A 164 -6.17 3.40 -12.86
N VAL A 165 -5.02 3.85 -12.36
CA VAL A 165 -3.92 4.29 -13.22
C VAL A 165 -3.27 3.11 -13.94
N LEU A 166 -3.09 1.98 -13.25
CA LEU A 166 -2.51 0.75 -13.80
C LEU A 166 -3.19 0.32 -15.10
N LYS A 167 -4.52 0.45 -15.19
CA LYS A 167 -5.32 0.12 -16.39
C LYS A 167 -4.94 0.95 -17.63
N GLY A 168 -4.42 2.16 -17.44
CA GLY A 168 -4.07 3.09 -18.52
C GLY A 168 -2.62 3.00 -19.00
N LEU A 169 -1.73 2.36 -18.24
CA LEU A 169 -0.31 2.28 -18.57
C LEU A 169 -0.01 1.25 -19.67
N GLN A 170 0.88 1.61 -20.57
CA GLN A 170 1.37 0.77 -21.67
C GLN A 170 2.70 0.12 -21.30
N THR A 171 3.57 0.83 -20.58
CA THR A 171 4.91 0.35 -20.24
C THR A 171 4.88 -0.79 -19.22
N PRO A 172 5.37 -2.01 -19.54
CA PRO A 172 5.35 -3.15 -18.63
C PRO A 172 6.04 -2.87 -17.29
N ASP A 173 7.20 -2.21 -17.30
CA ASP A 173 7.95 -1.88 -16.09
C ASP A 173 7.16 -0.93 -15.17
N HIS A 174 6.52 0.11 -15.73
CA HIS A 174 5.68 1.01 -14.94
C HIS A 174 4.44 0.31 -14.38
N ARG A 175 3.85 -0.62 -15.14
CA ARG A 175 2.75 -1.45 -14.64
C ARG A 175 3.20 -2.34 -13.48
N PHE A 176 4.39 -2.93 -13.57
CA PHE A 176 4.95 -3.75 -12.49
C PHE A 176 5.20 -2.91 -11.23
N ILE A 177 5.77 -1.71 -11.37
CA ILE A 177 5.96 -0.78 -10.26
C ILE A 177 4.62 -0.47 -9.57
N LEU A 178 3.60 -0.07 -10.34
CA LEU A 178 2.29 0.29 -9.79
C LEU A 178 1.59 -0.89 -9.13
N ALA A 179 1.62 -2.07 -9.75
CA ALA A 179 1.00 -3.27 -9.17
C ALA A 179 1.69 -3.69 -7.87
N SER A 180 3.01 -3.47 -7.75
CA SER A 180 3.75 -3.77 -6.53
C SER A 180 3.37 -2.83 -5.39
N ILE A 181 3.30 -1.52 -5.67
CA ILE A 181 2.85 -0.50 -4.69
C ILE A 181 1.40 -0.74 -4.28
N GLU A 182 0.50 -0.95 -5.25
CA GLU A 182 -0.92 -1.29 -4.99
C GLU A 182 -1.05 -2.49 -4.05
N GLY A 183 -0.18 -3.49 -4.21
CA GLY A 183 -0.13 -4.67 -3.35
C GLY A 183 0.29 -4.36 -1.91
N VAL A 184 1.16 -3.38 -1.70
CA VAL A 184 1.59 -2.93 -0.36
C VAL A 184 0.48 -2.11 0.31
N ASP A 185 -0.08 -1.11 -0.37
CA ASP A 185 -1.20 -0.31 0.17
C ASP A 185 -2.41 -1.19 0.54
N THR A 186 -2.67 -2.22 -0.28
CA THR A 186 -3.71 -3.22 0.03
C THR A 186 -3.38 -4.01 1.30
N GLN A 187 -2.12 -4.35 1.54
CA GLN A 187 -1.69 -5.02 2.78
C GLN A 187 -1.84 -4.10 3.99
N HIS A 188 -1.44 -2.83 3.88
CA HIS A 188 -1.62 -1.84 4.94
C HIS A 188 -3.09 -1.70 5.33
N PHE A 189 -3.99 -1.56 4.34
CA PHE A 189 -5.44 -1.56 4.57
C PHE A 189 -5.90 -2.78 5.36
N MET A 190 -5.44 -3.98 4.98
CA MET A 190 -5.86 -5.22 5.64
C MET A 190 -5.33 -5.35 7.06
N VAL A 191 -4.10 -4.94 7.32
CA VAL A 191 -3.53 -4.90 8.67
C VAL A 191 -4.33 -3.94 9.56
N LEU A 192 -4.62 -2.73 9.07
CA LEU A 192 -5.41 -1.75 9.82
C LEU A 192 -6.84 -2.25 10.06
N LYS A 193 -7.49 -2.80 9.03
CA LYS A 193 -8.84 -3.34 9.15
C LYS A 193 -8.91 -4.47 10.19
N ALA A 194 -7.98 -5.43 10.13
CA ALA A 194 -7.91 -6.53 11.09
C ALA A 194 -7.68 -6.01 12.53
N LEU A 195 -6.82 -5.02 12.70
CA LEU A 195 -6.58 -4.39 14.00
C LEU A 195 -7.83 -3.69 14.52
N ILE A 196 -8.54 -2.94 13.68
CA ILE A 196 -9.78 -2.25 14.04
C ILE A 196 -10.87 -3.24 14.45
N GLU A 197 -11.04 -4.33 13.70
CA GLU A 197 -12.03 -5.37 14.00
C GLU A 197 -11.71 -6.11 15.31
N ALA A 198 -10.42 -6.40 15.58
CA ALA A 198 -9.99 -7.02 16.82
C ALA A 198 -10.29 -6.18 18.08
N LEU A 199 -10.47 -4.86 17.95
CA LEU A 199 -10.82 -3.98 19.06
C LEU A 199 -12.33 -3.94 19.36
N VAL A 200 -13.16 -4.23 18.35
CA VAL A 200 -14.62 -4.20 18.49
C VAL A 200 -15.11 -5.48 19.19
N ASP A 201 -14.42 -6.61 19.01
CA ASP A 201 -14.74 -7.88 19.65
C ASP A 201 -13.75 -8.18 20.80
N VAL A 202 -14.12 -7.87 22.05
CA VAL A 202 -13.33 -8.17 23.28
C VAL A 202 -13.32 -9.67 23.64
N THR A 203 -13.61 -10.55 22.68
CA THR A 203 -13.50 -12.01 22.84
C THR A 203 -12.27 -12.50 22.08
N PRO A 204 -11.43 -13.39 22.66
CA PRO A 204 -10.16 -13.83 22.06
C PRO A 204 -10.31 -14.74 20.83
N ALA A 205 -11.45 -14.68 20.15
CA ALA A 205 -11.66 -15.37 18.89
C ALA A 205 -11.54 -14.34 17.76
N LEU A 206 -10.30 -14.10 17.33
CA LEU A 206 -10.04 -13.66 15.96
C LEU A 206 -10.74 -14.66 15.04
N ASP A 207 -11.96 -14.32 14.59
CA ASP A 207 -12.70 -15.14 13.64
C ASP A 207 -11.86 -15.21 12.37
N THR A 208 -11.45 -16.43 11.99
CA THR A 208 -10.62 -16.62 10.80
C THR A 208 -11.35 -16.15 9.54
N ALA A 209 -12.68 -16.09 9.53
CA ALA A 209 -13.44 -15.50 8.43
C ALA A 209 -13.31 -13.97 8.33
N ARG A 210 -12.92 -13.29 9.42
CA ARG A 210 -12.69 -11.84 9.50
C ARG A 210 -11.22 -11.44 9.35
N VAL A 211 -10.31 -12.29 9.85
CA VAL A 211 -8.85 -12.03 9.84
C VAL A 211 -8.16 -12.55 8.59
N VAL A 212 -8.68 -13.61 7.97
CA VAL A 212 -8.19 -14.05 6.66
C VAL A 212 -8.71 -13.06 5.62
N PRO A 213 -7.82 -12.39 4.85
CA PRO A 213 -8.24 -11.53 3.77
C PRO A 213 -9.21 -12.27 2.84
N GLN A 214 -10.42 -11.75 2.69
CA GLN A 214 -11.29 -12.19 1.60
C GLN A 214 -10.53 -11.94 0.30
N PRO A 215 -10.51 -12.89 -0.65
CA PRO A 215 -9.87 -12.67 -1.93
C PRO A 215 -10.54 -11.48 -2.63
N PHE A 216 -9.82 -10.38 -2.78
CA PHE A 216 -10.23 -9.23 -3.60
C PHE A 216 -9.98 -9.56 -5.08
N VAL A 217 -10.71 -10.54 -5.60
CA VAL A 217 -10.63 -10.90 -7.01
C VAL A 217 -11.76 -10.19 -7.73
N SER A 218 -11.44 -9.08 -8.39
CA SER A 218 -12.34 -8.51 -9.41
C SER A 218 -12.25 -9.41 -10.65
N SER A 219 -13.29 -10.23 -10.87
CA SER A 219 -13.38 -11.11 -12.04
C SER A 219 -14.56 -10.68 -12.90
N THR A 220 -14.41 -10.77 -14.22
CA THR A 220 -15.54 -10.66 -15.17
C THR A 220 -16.43 -11.91 -15.16
N GLU A 221 -15.98 -12.97 -14.50
CA GLU A 221 -16.73 -14.20 -14.24
C GLU A 221 -17.09 -14.28 -12.74
N SER A 222 -18.30 -14.74 -12.41
CA SER A 222 -18.73 -14.92 -11.02
C SER A 222 -18.03 -16.12 -10.37
N LEU A 223 -16.82 -15.91 -9.86
CA LEU A 223 -15.99 -16.97 -9.26
C LEU A 223 -16.23 -17.18 -7.75
N GLY A 224 -17.16 -16.45 -7.14
CA GLY A 224 -17.32 -16.43 -5.68
C GLY A 224 -16.18 -15.67 -5.02
N GLY A 225 -16.44 -14.40 -4.68
CA GLY A 225 -15.49 -13.46 -4.09
C GLY A 225 -16.17 -12.11 -3.91
N GLY A 226 -15.68 -11.27 -3.00
CA GLY A 226 -16.23 -9.93 -2.75
C GLY A 226 -16.04 -9.00 -3.97
N GLY A 227 -16.82 -7.91 -4.03
CA GLY A 227 -16.76 -6.92 -5.12
C GLY A 227 -15.53 -6.01 -5.11
N GLY A 228 -14.31 -6.57 -5.17
CA GLY A 228 -13.07 -5.79 -5.12
C GLY A 228 -12.92 -4.92 -3.87
N LEU A 229 -11.89 -4.08 -3.83
CA LEU A 229 -11.73 -3.07 -2.77
C LEU A 229 -12.80 -1.98 -2.89
N GLU A 230 -13.29 -1.70 -4.10
CA GLU A 230 -14.27 -0.67 -4.40
C GLU A 230 -15.63 -0.90 -3.73
N ALA A 231 -16.03 -2.15 -3.49
CA ALA A 231 -17.27 -2.47 -2.77
C ALA A 231 -17.15 -2.43 -1.24
N GLN A 232 -15.94 -2.31 -0.68
CA GLN A 232 -15.80 -2.16 0.77
C GLN A 232 -16.29 -0.76 1.20
N PRO A 233 -17.23 -0.63 2.16
CA PRO A 233 -17.64 0.69 2.65
C PRO A 233 -16.46 1.37 3.36
N LEU A 234 -16.44 2.71 3.35
CA LEU A 234 -15.53 3.46 4.20
C LEU A 234 -15.86 3.15 5.67
N LEU A 235 -14.82 2.99 6.49
CA LEU A 235 -14.97 2.88 7.93
C LEU A 235 -15.46 4.22 8.48
N ALA A 236 -16.47 4.18 9.36
CA ALA A 236 -17.00 5.38 9.99
C ALA A 236 -15.91 6.03 10.86
N VAL A 237 -15.50 7.24 10.47
CA VAL A 237 -14.62 8.08 11.29
C VAL A 237 -15.52 9.01 12.11
N ASN A 238 -15.20 9.21 13.39
CA ASN A 238 -15.93 10.03 14.39
C ASN A 238 -16.90 9.30 15.31
N ASP A 239 -16.71 7.99 15.52
CA ASP A 239 -17.46 7.28 16.55
C ASP A 239 -17.15 7.89 17.93
N ALA A 240 -18.16 7.92 18.81
CA ALA A 240 -17.93 8.22 20.21
C ALA A 240 -17.16 7.05 20.80
N ASN A 241 -15.86 7.26 21.07
CA ASN A 241 -15.07 6.36 21.90
C ASN A 241 -15.82 6.05 23.21
#